data_AF-A0A6L6CE20-F1
#
_entry.id   AF-A0A6L6CE20-F1
#
_cell.length_a   1.000
_cell.length_b   1.000
_cell.length_c   1.000
_cell.angle_alpha   90.00
_cell.angle_beta   90.00
_cell.angle_gamma   90.00
#
_symmetry.space_group_name_H-M   'P 1'
#
loop_
_entity.id
_entity.type
_entity.pdbx_description
1 polymer ?
#
loop_
_entity_poly.entity_id
_entity_poly.type
_entity_poly.pdbx_seq_one_letter_code
_entity_poly.pdbx_strand_id
1 'polypeptide(L)' 'MRSVILYLTLVINVIAMFSTIVGVLLHSGQGGGLSDMFGGGAGAGLGSAAAERNLNRITAVFATVWLFTVVALAFLLSN' A
#
# COMPACT_ATOMS: atom_id res chain seq x y z
N MET A 1 -3.73 4.40 30.36
CA MET A 1 -4.52 4.68 29.13
C MET A 1 -3.63 5.07 27.96
N ARG A 2 -2.73 6.07 28.10
CA ARG A 2 -1.74 6.44 27.06
C ARG A 2 -0.95 5.25 26.48
N SER A 3 -0.42 4.36 27.32
CA SER A 3 0.36 3.20 26.85
C SER A 3 -0.47 2.26 25.97
N VAL A 4 -1.75 2.05 26.30
CA VAL A 4 -2.66 1.21 25.50
C VAL A 4 -2.88 1.81 24.11
N ILE A 5 -3.11 3.14 24.05
CA ILE A 5 -3.27 3.86 22.78
C ILE A 5 -1.99 3.79 21.96
N LEU A 6 -0.82 3.95 22.59
CA LEU A 6 0.48 3.84 21.92
C LEU A 6 0.67 2.48 21.27
N TYR A 7 0.44 1.40 22.02
CA TYR A 7 0.59 0.03 21.49
C TYR A 7 -0.40 -0.25 20.35
N LEU A 8 -1.65 0.19 20.46
CA LEU A 8 -2.64 0.04 19.40
C LEU A 8 -2.22 0.78 18.12
N THR A 9 -1.85 2.06 18.23
CA THR A 9 -1.42 2.86 17.07
C THR A 9 -0.16 2.27 16.44
N LEU A 10 0.77 1.74 17.24
CA LEU A 10 1.98 1.09 16.75
C LEU A 10 1.66 -0.17 15.95
N VAL A 11 0.79 -1.04 16.47
CA VAL A 11 0.37 -2.25 15.76
C VAL A 11 -0.31 -1.90 14.44
N ILE A 12 -1.22 -0.92 14.43
CA ILE A 12 -1.90 -0.48 13.22
C ILE A 12 -0.90 0.10 12.21
N ASN A 13 0.08 0.89 12.68
CA ASN A 13 1.09 1.48 11.81
C ASN A 13 1.94 0.42 11.12
N VAL A 14 2.41 -0.59 11.87
CA VAL A 14 3.21 -1.70 11.31
C VAL A 14 2.40 -2.47 10.27
N ILE A 15 1.14 -2.82 10.57
CA ILE A 15 0.27 -3.52 9.62
C ILE A 15 0.03 -2.67 8.36
N ALA A 16 -0.26 -1.38 8.51
CA ALA A 16 -0.48 -0.47 7.39
C ALA A 16 0.79 -0.29 6.54
N MET A 17 1.97 -0.27 7.16
CA MET A 17 3.26 -0.20 6.47
C MET A 17 3.47 -1.43 5.58
N PHE A 18 3.36 -2.64 6.16
CA PHE A 18 3.50 -3.88 5.39
C PHE A 18 2.45 -4.00 4.29
N SER A 19 1.20 -3.64 4.57
CA SER A 19 0.11 -3.66 3.59
C SER A 19 0.38 -2.70 2.43
N THR A 20 0.97 -1.53 2.69
CA THR A 20 1.37 -0.57 1.65
C THR A 20 2.52 -1.11 0.81
N ILE A 21 3.55 -1.71 1.44
CA ILE A 21 4.68 -2.31 0.72
C ILE A 21 4.20 -3.43 -0.21
N VAL A 22 3.40 -4.37 0.32
CA VAL A 22 2.81 -5.46 -0.48
C VAL A 22 1.92 -4.88 -1.58
N GLY A 23 1.07 -3.91 -1.23
CA GLY A 23 0.20 -3.23 -2.19
C GLY A 23 0.97 -2.61 -3.35
N VAL A 24 2.09 -1.94 -3.10
CA VAL A 24 2.96 -1.37 -4.14
C VAL A 24 3.67 -2.45 -4.95
N LEU A 25 4.21 -3.50 -4.32
CA LEU A 25 4.87 -4.61 -5.03
C LEU A 25 3.90 -5.35 -5.96
N LEU A 26 2.62 -5.48 -5.58
CA LEU A 26 1.62 -6.08 -6.46
C LEU A 26 1.37 -5.26 -7.74
N HIS A 27 1.72 -3.96 -7.77
CA HIS A 27 1.68 -3.17 -9.01
C HIS A 27 2.86 -3.48 -9.95
N SER A 28 4.00 -4.01 -9.45
CA SER A 28 5.16 -4.29 -10.31
C SER A 28 5.00 -5.54 -11.18
N GLY A 29 4.00 -6.38 -10.93
CA GLY A 29 3.70 -7.58 -11.73
C GLY A 29 3.16 -7.29 -13.13
N GLN A 30 2.93 -6.02 -13.48
CA GLN A 30 2.13 -5.62 -14.64
C GLN A 30 2.94 -5.24 -15.91
N GLY A 31 4.26 -5.11 -15.84
CA GLY A 31 5.06 -4.65 -16.98
C GLY A 31 6.57 -4.78 -16.83
N GLY A 32 7.04 -5.71 -15.99
CA GLY A 32 8.46 -5.93 -15.74
C GLY A 32 9.17 -6.84 -16.76
N GLY A 33 8.45 -7.37 -17.76
CA GLY A 33 9.01 -8.27 -18.77
C GLY A 33 9.68 -7.51 -19.91
N LEU A 34 10.85 -7.96 -20.37
CA LEU A 34 11.55 -7.39 -21.53
C LEU A 34 10.64 -7.24 -22.77
N SER A 35 9.71 -8.18 -22.97
CA SER A 35 8.71 -8.15 -24.05
C SER A 35 7.77 -6.92 -24.00
N ASP A 36 7.36 -6.50 -22.80
CA ASP A 36 6.50 -5.32 -22.63
C ASP A 36 7.31 -4.03 -22.86
N MET A 37 8.62 -4.05 -22.55
CA MET A 37 9.56 -2.96 -22.84
C MET A 37 9.88 -2.82 -24.34
N PHE A 38 9.66 -3.87 -25.13
CA PHE A 38 9.84 -3.88 -26.60
C PHE A 38 8.51 -3.82 -27.38
N GLY A 39 7.41 -3.39 -26.75
CA GLY A 39 6.14 -3.11 -27.45
C GLY A 39 5.19 -4.30 -27.61
N GLY A 40 5.45 -5.43 -26.92
CA GLY A 40 4.63 -6.65 -26.98
C GLY A 40 3.32 -6.63 -26.18
N GLY A 41 2.85 -5.46 -25.73
CA GLY A 41 1.79 -5.32 -24.71
C GLY A 41 0.34 -5.45 -25.18
N ALA A 42 0.03 -6.15 -26.28
CA ALA A 42 -1.34 -6.22 -26.80
C ALA A 42 -2.23 -7.32 -26.17
N GLY A 43 -1.71 -8.16 -25.28
CA GLY A 43 -2.37 -9.43 -24.92
C GLY A 43 -2.87 -9.61 -23.47
N ALA A 44 -2.42 -8.84 -22.48
CA ALA A 44 -2.58 -9.24 -21.07
C ALA A 44 -3.80 -8.66 -20.32
N GLY A 45 -4.57 -7.73 -20.93
CA GLY A 45 -5.30 -6.72 -20.13
C GLY A 45 -6.82 -6.83 -19.97
N LEU A 46 -7.54 -7.65 -20.73
CA LEU A 46 -9.01 -7.46 -20.85
C LEU A 46 -9.82 -7.82 -19.58
N GLY A 47 -9.26 -8.58 -18.63
CA GLY A 47 -9.87 -8.87 -17.33
C GLY A 47 -9.21 -8.19 -16.12
N SER A 48 -8.04 -7.57 -16.31
CA SER A 48 -7.21 -7.05 -15.19
C SER A 48 -7.51 -5.59 -14.82
N ALA A 49 -8.11 -4.79 -15.72
CA ALA A 49 -8.34 -3.36 -15.47
C ALA A 49 -9.22 -3.08 -14.24
N ALA A 50 -10.22 -3.92 -13.97
CA ALA A 50 -11.06 -3.80 -12.77
C ALA A 50 -10.29 -4.19 -11.50
N ALA A 51 -9.49 -5.25 -11.56
CA ALA A 51 -8.65 -5.71 -10.47
C ALA A 51 -7.56 -4.68 -10.13
N GLU A 52 -6.95 -4.07 -11.15
CA GLU A 52 -5.97 -3.00 -11.02
C GLU A 52 -6.57 -1.74 -10.40
N ARG A 53 -7.75 -1.31 -10.87
CA ARG A 53 -8.43 -0.16 -10.28
C ARG A 53 -8.80 -0.40 -8.82
N ASN A 54 -9.14 -1.64 -8.45
CA ASN A 54 -9.38 -2.00 -7.07
C ASN A 54 -8.09 -2.03 -6.24
N LEU A 55 -7.01 -2.59 -6.78
CA LEU A 55 -5.69 -2.62 -6.12
C LEU A 55 -5.17 -1.20 -5.85
N ASN A 56 -5.30 -0.29 -6.82
CA ASN A 56 -4.99 1.13 -6.67
C ASN A 56 -5.77 1.77 -5.51
N ARG A 57 -7.09 1.51 -5.42
CA ARG A 57 -7.93 2.04 -4.33
C ARG A 57 -7.51 1.49 -2.98
N ILE A 58 -7.27 0.18 -2.89
CA ILE A 58 -6.88 -0.48 -1.64
C ILE A 58 -5.52 0.06 -1.16
N THR A 59 -4.53 0.13 -2.06
CA THR A 59 -3.20 0.65 -1.72
C THR A 59 -3.26 2.13 -1.32
N ALA A 60 -4.09 2.95 -1.97
CA ALA A 60 -4.29 4.35 -1.58
C ALA A 60 -4.88 4.49 -0.17
N VAL A 61 -5.83 3.61 0.20
CA VAL A 61 -6.40 3.57 1.56
C VAL A 61 -5.32 3.18 2.58
N PHE A 62 -4.55 2.12 2.32
CA PHE A 62 -3.48 1.70 3.23
C PHE A 62 -2.39 2.77 3.39
N ALA A 63 -1.97 3.41 2.30
CA ALA A 63 -1.00 4.49 2.33
C ALA A 63 -1.51 5.68 3.16
N THR A 64 -2.80 6.02 3.02
CA THR A 64 -3.44 7.09 3.79
C THR A 64 -3.47 6.76 5.29
N VAL A 65 -3.90 5.56 5.66
CA VAL A 65 -3.93 5.10 7.06
C VAL A 65 -2.52 5.06 7.65
N TRP A 66 -1.54 4.57 6.90
CA TRP A 66 -0.14 4.57 7.32
C TRP A 66 0.35 6.00 7.60
N LEU A 67 0.09 6.95 6.69
CA LEU A 67 0.48 8.34 6.88
C LEU A 67 -0.13 8.97 8.14
N PHE A 68 -1.43 8.77 8.38
CA PHE A 68 -2.08 9.26 9.60
C PHE A 68 -1.50 8.64 10.87
N THR A 69 -1.21 7.34 10.85
CA THR A 69 -0.65 6.64 12.03
C THR A 69 0.80 7.04 12.31
N VAL A 70 1.62 7.32 11.29
CA VAL A 70 2.97 7.89 11.47
C VAL A 70 2.89 9.25 12.17
N VAL A 71 2.02 10.14 11.70
CA VAL A 71 1.84 11.47 12.30
C VAL A 71 1.30 11.33 13.73
N ALA A 72 0.31 10.48 13.96
CA ALA A 72 -0.23 10.23 15.30
C ALA A 72 0.82 9.69 16.26
N LEU A 73 1.68 8.75 15.83
CA LEU A 73 2.78 8.23 16.64
C LEU A 73 3.80 9.31 16.95
N ALA A 74 4.13 10.21 16.01
CA ALA A 74 5.05 11.31 16.24
C ALA A 74 4.57 12.21 17.40
N PHE A 75 3.29 12.59 17.40
CA PHE A 75 2.70 13.37 18.49
C PHE A 75 2.57 12.59 19.81
N LEU A 76 2.21 11.30 19.76
CA LEU A 76 2.08 10.47 20.97
C LEU A 76 3.41 10.20 21.66
N LEU A 77 4.50 10.15 20.89
CA LEU A 77 5.84 9.89 21.40
C LEU A 77 6.52 11.18 21.87
N SER A 78 6.22 12.33 21.24
CA SER A 78 6.77 13.63 21.65
C SER A 78 6.16 14.18 22.94
N ASN A 79 5.04 13.63 23.40
CA ASN A 79 4.30 14.04 24.59
C ASN A 79 4.32 12.95 25.68
#